data_AF-A0A2D4RWH6-F1
#
_entry.id   AF-A0A2D4RWH6-F1
#
_cell.length_a   1.000
_cell.length_b   1.000
_cell.length_c   1.000
_cell.angle_alpha   90.00
_cell.angle_beta   90.00
_cell.angle_gamma   90.00
#
_symmetry.space_group_name_H-M   'P 1'
#
loop_
_entity.id
_entity.type
_entity.pdbx_description
1 polymer ?
#
loop_
_entity_poly.entity_id
_entity_poly.type
_entity_poly.pdbx_seq_one_letter_code
_entity_poly.pdbx_strand_id
1 'polypeptide(L)'
;MTDCQFYILTENLDLHKIDNRSWLIEEWQETLLLGEGALLVIDEIQKVQNWSETLKMPWDQQVSLGRSGQLRVVLLGSSALQIQSGVTESLAGRFELMRVHHWTFDELRSAFDYDLERFLAFGGYPGAVAFEADPDRWYGYMKDAIVEAVIGKDILHNHRLTKPALFRQAFEILCHYPAQEISYTKLLGQLQDKGNTDLALHRTLHGCLSAARVAKVFTEGLAESEF
;
A
#
# COMPACT_ATOMS: atom_id res chain seq x y z
N MET A 1 -29.82 5.28 17.70
CA MET A 1 -28.97 5.25 16.50
C MET A 1 -28.98 6.65 15.95
N THR A 2 -27.94 7.42 16.26
CA THR A 2 -27.77 8.78 15.73
C THR A 2 -27.48 8.65 14.24
N ASP A 3 -28.25 9.34 13.39
CA ASP A 3 -27.99 9.45 11.96
C ASP A 3 -26.57 10.01 11.77
N CYS A 4 -25.60 9.15 11.42
CA CYS A 4 -24.31 9.61 10.94
C CYS A 4 -24.54 10.23 9.56
N GLN A 5 -24.43 11.54 9.45
CA GLN A 5 -24.32 12.17 8.13
C GLN A 5 -22.91 11.91 7.59
N PHE A 6 -22.83 11.21 6.46
CA PHE A 6 -21.58 10.83 5.82
C PHE A 6 -21.18 11.87 4.78
N TYR A 7 -19.93 12.33 4.82
CA TYR A 7 -19.35 13.17 3.78
C TYR A 7 -18.11 12.47 3.22
N ILE A 8 -18.30 11.76 2.12
CA ILE A 8 -17.20 11.06 1.44
C ILE A 8 -16.65 12.02 0.40
N LEU A 9 -15.46 12.56 0.64
CA LEU A 9 -14.73 13.31 -0.36
C LEU A 9 -13.92 12.33 -1.22
N THR A 10 -14.58 11.79 -2.24
CA THR A 10 -13.91 11.09 -3.35
C THR A 10 -13.69 12.08 -4.49
N GLU A 11 -12.89 13.12 -4.31
CA GLU A 11 -12.37 13.84 -5.46
C GLU A 11 -11.03 13.25 -5.85
N ASN A 12 -10.90 12.87 -7.12
CA ASN A 12 -9.60 12.77 -7.78
C ASN A 12 -8.84 14.04 -7.41
N LEU A 13 -7.84 13.94 -6.53
CA LEU A 13 -6.98 15.05 -6.15
C LEU A 13 -6.42 15.68 -7.44
N ASP A 14 -7.03 16.78 -7.88
CA ASP A 14 -6.52 17.56 -8.99
C ASP A 14 -5.09 18.01 -8.64
N LEU A 15 -4.21 18.00 -9.64
CA LEU A 15 -2.78 18.28 -9.46
C LEU A 15 -2.49 19.61 -8.74
N HIS A 16 -3.44 20.55 -8.77
CA HIS A 16 -3.35 21.84 -8.09
C HIS A 16 -3.63 21.79 -6.57
N LYS A 17 -4.28 20.74 -6.06
CA LYS A 17 -4.60 20.57 -4.61
C LYS A 17 -3.46 19.90 -3.82
N ILE A 18 -2.52 19.26 -4.52
CA ILE A 18 -1.42 18.43 -3.98
C ILE A 18 -0.42 19.23 -3.12
N ASP A 19 -0.28 20.54 -3.38
CA ASP A 19 0.67 21.43 -2.69
C ASP A 19 0.03 22.27 -1.57
N ASN A 20 -1.31 22.23 -1.43
CA ASN A 20 -1.99 23.22 -0.61
C ASN A 20 -2.45 22.67 0.74
N ARG A 21 -1.64 22.90 1.78
CA ARG A 21 -2.02 22.73 3.19
C ARG A 21 -3.39 23.32 3.52
N SER A 22 -3.75 24.42 2.86
CA SER A 22 -5.01 25.12 3.08
C SER A 22 -6.22 24.28 2.68
N TRP A 23 -6.10 23.48 1.60
CA TRP A 23 -7.19 22.62 1.13
C TRP A 23 -7.61 21.63 2.22
N LEU A 24 -6.64 20.97 2.87
CA LEU A 24 -6.93 19.99 3.92
C LEU A 24 -7.63 20.61 5.15
N ILE A 25 -7.32 21.88 5.44
CA ILE A 25 -7.96 22.65 6.52
C ILE A 25 -9.38 23.07 6.11
N GLU A 26 -9.57 23.50 4.86
CA GLU A 26 -10.88 23.85 4.30
C GLU A 26 -11.84 22.65 4.36
N GLU A 27 -11.42 21.47 3.88
CA GLU A 27 -12.26 20.26 3.93
C GLU A 27 -12.59 19.83 5.37
N TRP A 28 -11.64 20.00 6.29
CA TRP A 28 -11.90 19.77 7.72
C TRP A 28 -12.99 20.72 8.25
N GLN A 29 -12.90 22.02 7.92
CA GLN A 29 -13.85 23.02 8.37
C GLN A 29 -15.24 22.79 7.75
N GLU A 30 -15.33 22.53 6.46
CA GLU A 30 -16.58 22.21 5.78
C GLU A 30 -17.25 20.98 6.39
N THR A 31 -16.47 19.92 6.68
CA THR A 31 -17.04 18.71 7.29
C THR A 31 -17.50 18.95 8.74
N LEU A 32 -16.84 19.83 9.50
CA LEU A 32 -17.31 20.23 10.84
C LEU A 32 -18.66 20.94 10.81
N LEU A 33 -18.99 21.66 9.73
CA LEU A 33 -20.28 22.36 9.59
C LEU A 33 -21.46 21.39 9.44
N LEU A 34 -21.21 20.14 9.05
CA LEU A 34 -22.24 19.09 8.92
C LEU A 34 -22.78 18.61 10.27
N GLY A 35 -22.10 18.93 11.37
CA GLY A 35 -22.57 18.66 12.72
C GLY A 35 -21.85 17.50 13.41
N GLU A 36 -22.44 17.05 14.51
CA GLU A 36 -21.81 16.07 15.41
C GLU A 36 -21.84 14.66 14.80
N GLY A 37 -20.69 13.99 14.80
CA GLY A 37 -20.54 12.65 14.24
C GLY A 37 -20.27 12.62 12.74
N ALA A 38 -20.00 13.77 12.12
CA ALA A 38 -19.59 13.84 10.73
C ALA A 38 -18.31 13.03 10.48
N LEU A 39 -18.23 12.41 9.29
CA LEU A 39 -17.10 11.60 8.87
C LEU A 39 -16.40 12.28 7.69
N LEU A 40 -15.12 12.61 7.86
CA LEU A 40 -14.21 13.06 6.81
C LEU A 40 -13.44 11.85 6.29
N VAL A 41 -13.67 11.46 5.03
CA VAL A 41 -12.89 10.42 4.34
C VAL A 41 -12.02 11.07 3.29
N ILE A 42 -10.71 10.85 3.34
CA ILE A 42 -9.77 11.35 2.33
C ILE A 42 -9.03 10.18 1.72
N ASP A 43 -9.16 10.02 0.41
CA ASP A 43 -8.40 9.04 -0.35
C ASP A 43 -7.05 9.59 -0.81
N GLU A 44 -6.07 8.69 -0.93
CA GLU A 44 -4.72 9.01 -1.38
C GLU A 44 -4.04 10.15 -0.59
N ILE A 45 -4.24 10.19 0.74
CA ILE A 45 -3.72 11.27 1.61
C ILE A 45 -2.20 11.48 1.47
N GLN A 46 -1.46 10.42 1.13
CA GLN A 46 -0.01 10.47 0.90
C GLN A 46 0.40 11.45 -0.22
N LYS A 47 -0.52 11.82 -1.12
CA LYS A 47 -0.23 12.81 -2.17
C LYS A 47 -0.13 14.22 -1.59
N VAL A 48 -0.81 14.51 -0.49
CA VAL A 48 -0.83 15.85 0.12
C VAL A 48 0.47 16.06 0.90
N GLN A 49 1.22 17.12 0.59
CA GLN A 49 2.46 17.44 1.32
C GLN A 49 2.17 17.84 2.77
N ASN A 50 3.02 17.41 3.72
CA ASN A 50 2.89 17.74 5.16
C ASN A 50 1.49 17.49 5.74
N TRP A 51 0.77 16.51 5.20
CA TRP A 51 -0.60 16.21 5.57
C TRP A 51 -0.74 15.88 7.07
N SER A 52 0.24 15.17 7.63
CA SER A 52 0.21 14.70 9.02
C SER A 52 0.34 15.85 10.02
N GLU A 53 1.25 16.80 9.77
CA GLU A 53 1.36 18.03 10.56
C GLU A 53 0.11 18.91 10.43
N THR A 54 -0.45 18.94 9.23
CA THR A 54 -1.63 19.76 8.93
C THR A 54 -2.86 19.26 9.68
N LEU A 55 -3.07 17.94 9.79
CA LEU A 55 -4.19 17.36 10.53
C LEU A 55 -3.99 17.37 12.05
N LYS A 56 -2.73 17.37 12.52
CA LYS A 56 -2.43 17.36 13.96
C LYS A 56 -3.05 18.54 14.70
N MET A 57 -2.92 19.74 14.16
CA MET A 57 -3.40 20.96 14.79
C MET A 57 -4.93 20.97 15.01
N PRO A 58 -5.77 20.78 13.98
CA PRO A 58 -7.22 20.77 14.16
C PRO A 58 -7.70 19.57 15.00
N TRP A 59 -7.02 18.42 14.92
CA TRP A 59 -7.29 17.29 15.80
C TRP A 59 -7.07 17.63 17.29
N ASP A 60 -5.90 18.18 17.63
CA ASP A 60 -5.56 18.54 19.01
C ASP A 60 -6.50 19.66 19.54
N GLN A 61 -6.90 20.60 18.67
CA GLN A 61 -7.90 21.62 19.01
C GLN A 61 -9.26 21.00 19.36
N GLN A 62 -9.77 20.08 18.55
CA GLN A 62 -11.04 19.39 18.81
C GLN A 62 -11.01 18.65 20.16
N VAL A 63 -9.91 17.93 20.44
CA VAL A 63 -9.74 17.18 21.70
C VAL A 63 -9.67 18.14 22.89
N SER A 64 -8.91 19.24 22.79
CA SER A 64 -8.77 20.21 23.89
C SER A 64 -10.07 20.94 24.24
N LEU A 65 -10.95 21.16 23.26
CA LEU A 65 -12.27 21.76 23.45
C LEU A 65 -13.32 20.78 24.02
N GLY A 66 -12.93 19.54 24.33
CA GLY A 66 -13.84 18.50 24.82
C GLY A 66 -14.81 17.99 23.76
N ARG A 67 -14.52 18.23 22.47
CA ARG A 67 -15.38 17.85 21.34
C ARG A 67 -14.89 16.57 20.65
N SER A 68 -14.23 15.70 21.41
CA SER A 68 -13.78 14.39 20.93
C SER A 68 -14.96 13.60 20.38
N GLY A 69 -15.01 13.42 19.06
CA GLY A 69 -16.10 12.74 18.37
C GLY A 69 -17.01 13.63 17.52
N GLN A 70 -16.80 14.96 17.52
CA GLN A 70 -17.51 15.87 16.63
C GLN A 70 -17.20 15.56 15.16
N LEU A 71 -15.92 15.42 14.82
CA LEU A 71 -15.45 14.91 13.54
C LEU A 71 -14.72 13.58 13.71
N ARG A 72 -15.10 12.60 12.91
CA ARG A 72 -14.35 11.34 12.70
C ARG A 72 -13.58 11.45 11.40
N VAL A 73 -12.35 10.95 11.37
CA VAL A 73 -11.49 11.06 10.18
C VAL A 73 -11.00 9.67 9.78
N VAL A 74 -11.16 9.35 8.50
CA VAL A 74 -10.63 8.15 7.85
C VAL A 74 -9.72 8.59 6.73
N LEU A 75 -8.46 8.16 6.80
CA LEU A 75 -7.45 8.45 5.81
C LEU A 75 -7.12 7.16 5.06
N LEU A 76 -7.31 7.17 3.75
CA LEU A 76 -6.99 6.06 2.87
C LEU A 76 -5.74 6.39 2.06
N GLY A 77 -5.03 5.35 1.66
CA GLY A 77 -3.83 5.50 0.86
C GLY A 77 -3.28 4.16 0.39
N SER A 78 -3.08 4.05 -0.92
CA SER A 78 -2.45 2.87 -1.52
C SER A 78 -0.97 2.70 -1.12
N SER A 79 -0.24 3.79 -0.86
CA SER A 79 1.19 3.74 -0.50
C SER A 79 1.42 3.56 1.00
N ALA A 80 1.48 2.30 1.44
CA ALA A 80 1.71 1.97 2.86
C ALA A 80 2.99 2.61 3.44
N LEU A 81 4.05 2.77 2.64
CA LEU A 81 5.31 3.37 3.09
C LEU A 81 5.17 4.87 3.36
N GLN A 82 4.54 5.62 2.45
CA GLN A 82 4.35 7.07 2.60
C GLN A 82 3.38 7.40 3.73
N ILE A 83 2.33 6.58 3.90
CA ILE A 83 1.44 6.68 5.04
C ILE A 83 2.22 6.45 6.33
N GLN A 84 3.00 5.37 6.41
CA GLN A 84 3.74 5.03 7.63
C GLN A 84 4.78 6.11 8.00
N SER A 85 5.49 6.70 7.04
CA SER A 85 6.43 7.80 7.32
C SER A 85 5.71 9.03 7.85
N GLY A 86 4.65 9.50 7.18
CA GLY A 86 3.93 10.71 7.59
C GLY A 86 3.27 10.58 8.96
N VAL A 87 2.69 9.41 9.25
CA VAL A 87 2.01 9.12 10.52
C VAL A 87 2.99 9.09 11.70
N THR A 88 4.15 8.45 11.54
CA THR A 88 5.11 8.22 12.64
C THR A 88 5.76 9.52 13.10
N GLU A 89 5.96 10.47 12.20
CA GLU A 89 6.63 11.74 12.49
C GLU A 89 5.75 12.69 13.32
N SER A 90 4.49 12.90 12.91
CA SER A 90 3.69 14.00 13.44
C SER A 90 2.42 13.58 14.17
N LEU A 91 1.86 12.39 13.88
CA LEU A 91 0.58 11.92 14.42
C LEU A 91 0.71 10.80 15.47
N ALA A 92 1.90 10.52 15.98
CA ALA A 92 2.12 9.49 16.99
C ALA A 92 1.09 9.56 18.15
N GLY A 93 0.42 8.43 18.40
CA GLY A 93 -0.60 8.29 19.45
C GLY A 93 -1.99 8.86 19.12
N ARG A 94 -2.23 9.34 17.88
CA ARG A 94 -3.51 9.98 17.46
C ARG A 94 -4.21 9.26 16.31
N PHE A 95 -3.79 8.04 15.98
CA PHE A 95 -4.35 7.26 14.88
C PHE A 95 -4.44 5.79 15.24
N GLU A 96 -5.30 5.08 14.52
CA GLU A 96 -5.33 3.63 14.44
C GLU A 96 -5.00 3.24 13.00
N LEU A 97 -3.94 2.43 12.81
CA LEU A 97 -3.54 1.98 11.47
C LEU A 97 -4.15 0.62 11.18
N MET A 98 -5.11 0.61 10.26
CA MET A 98 -5.67 -0.62 9.71
C MET A 98 -4.99 -0.95 8.39
N ARG A 99 -4.48 -2.18 8.26
CA ARG A 99 -3.88 -2.68 7.02
C ARG A 99 -4.89 -3.58 6.33
N VAL A 100 -5.31 -3.17 5.14
CA VAL A 100 -6.15 -4.00 4.27
C VAL A 100 -5.23 -4.82 3.38
N HIS A 101 -5.31 -6.13 3.51
CA HIS A 101 -4.53 -7.07 2.71
C HIS A 101 -5.32 -7.56 1.50
N HIS A 102 -4.69 -8.36 0.66
CA HIS A 102 -5.41 -9.15 -0.34
C HIS A 102 -6.47 -10.03 0.34
N TRP A 103 -7.45 -10.48 -0.42
CA TRP A 103 -8.50 -11.32 0.11
C TRP A 103 -7.92 -12.69 0.48
N THR A 104 -8.43 -13.21 1.58
CA THR A 104 -8.15 -14.56 2.06
C THR A 104 -8.90 -15.58 1.20
N PHE A 105 -8.48 -16.85 1.31
CA PHE A 105 -9.19 -17.95 0.65
C PHE A 105 -10.67 -17.99 1.06
N ASP A 106 -10.99 -17.78 2.34
CA ASP A 106 -12.37 -17.80 2.82
C ASP A 106 -13.22 -16.66 2.22
N GLU A 107 -12.65 -15.47 2.06
CA GLU A 107 -13.32 -14.32 1.42
C GLU A 107 -13.56 -14.57 -0.07
N LEU A 108 -12.56 -15.07 -0.79
CA LEU A 108 -12.70 -15.39 -2.22
C LEU A 108 -13.64 -16.57 -2.47
N ARG A 109 -13.59 -17.59 -1.61
CA ARG A 109 -14.54 -18.71 -1.63
C ARG A 109 -15.96 -18.21 -1.44
N SER A 110 -16.18 -17.31 -0.47
CA SER A 110 -17.52 -16.80 -0.17
C SER A 110 -18.07 -15.86 -1.23
N ALA A 111 -17.22 -15.11 -1.92
CA ALA A 111 -17.63 -14.08 -2.87
C ALA A 111 -17.61 -14.51 -4.34
N PHE A 112 -16.72 -15.44 -4.70
CA PHE A 112 -16.45 -15.84 -6.09
C PHE A 112 -16.37 -17.36 -6.27
N ASP A 113 -16.79 -18.14 -5.27
CA ASP A 113 -16.78 -19.61 -5.28
C ASP A 113 -15.41 -20.22 -5.62
N TYR A 114 -14.33 -19.62 -5.11
CA TYR A 114 -12.99 -20.17 -5.26
C TYR A 114 -12.86 -21.53 -4.56
N ASP A 115 -12.33 -22.50 -5.30
CA ASP A 115 -11.70 -23.67 -4.70
C ASP A 115 -10.22 -23.39 -4.41
N LEU A 116 -9.58 -24.36 -3.73
CA LEU A 116 -8.19 -24.20 -3.32
C LEU A 116 -7.24 -24.14 -4.53
N GLU A 117 -7.52 -24.92 -5.59
CA GLU A 117 -6.67 -24.96 -6.79
C GLU A 117 -6.65 -23.60 -7.49
N ARG A 118 -7.81 -22.99 -7.71
CA ARG A 118 -7.92 -21.65 -8.28
C ARG A 118 -7.26 -20.60 -7.38
N PHE A 119 -7.43 -20.70 -6.06
CA PHE A 119 -6.78 -19.79 -5.12
C PHE A 119 -5.26 -19.90 -5.15
N LEU A 120 -4.70 -21.11 -5.24
CA LEU A 120 -3.26 -21.31 -5.36
C LEU A 120 -2.74 -20.78 -6.71
N ALA A 121 -3.48 -20.98 -7.79
CA ALA A 121 -3.10 -20.55 -9.14
C ALA A 121 -3.12 -19.02 -9.33
N PHE A 122 -4.17 -18.34 -8.86
CA PHE A 122 -4.40 -16.91 -9.16
C PHE A 122 -4.27 -16.00 -7.94
N GLY A 123 -4.26 -16.58 -6.73
CA GLY A 123 -4.03 -15.90 -5.48
C GLY A 123 -5.20 -15.01 -5.00
N GLY A 124 -4.90 -14.13 -4.04
CA GLY A 124 -5.88 -13.38 -3.25
C GLY A 124 -6.34 -12.02 -3.80
N TYR A 125 -5.86 -11.58 -4.97
CA TYR A 125 -6.11 -10.18 -5.39
C TYR A 125 -7.47 -10.04 -6.10
N PRO A 126 -8.46 -9.34 -5.50
CA PRO A 126 -9.84 -9.34 -6.01
C PRO A 126 -9.98 -8.68 -7.39
N GLY A 127 -9.13 -7.69 -7.71
CA GLY A 127 -9.16 -7.03 -9.02
C GLY A 127 -8.69 -7.93 -10.17
N ALA A 128 -7.97 -9.02 -9.88
CA ALA A 128 -7.43 -9.93 -10.88
C ALA A 128 -8.40 -11.04 -11.29
N VAL A 129 -9.43 -11.30 -10.47
CA VAL A 129 -10.46 -12.34 -10.69
C VAL A 129 -11.06 -12.23 -12.10
N ALA A 130 -11.27 -11.00 -12.59
CA ALA A 130 -11.88 -10.74 -13.89
C ALA A 130 -11.00 -11.13 -15.10
N PHE A 131 -9.70 -11.37 -14.88
CA PHE A 131 -8.73 -11.65 -15.94
C PHE A 131 -8.30 -13.12 -16.01
N GLU A 132 -8.73 -13.97 -15.08
CA GLU A 132 -8.25 -15.36 -14.96
C GLU A 132 -8.55 -16.25 -16.17
N ALA A 133 -9.56 -15.89 -16.98
CA ALA A 133 -9.86 -16.58 -18.22
C ALA A 133 -8.78 -16.39 -19.31
N ASP A 134 -7.89 -15.40 -19.13
CA ASP A 134 -6.80 -15.06 -20.04
C ASP A 134 -5.50 -14.92 -19.22
N PRO A 135 -4.69 -15.99 -19.11
CA PRO A 135 -3.49 -16.02 -18.29
C PRO A 135 -2.48 -14.91 -18.61
N ASP A 136 -2.31 -14.58 -19.90
CA ASP A 136 -1.41 -13.52 -20.33
C ASP A 136 -1.89 -12.14 -19.84
N ARG A 137 -3.21 -11.90 -19.94
CA ARG A 137 -3.83 -10.67 -19.45
C ARG A 137 -3.83 -10.59 -17.93
N TRP A 138 -4.07 -11.69 -17.23
CA TRP A 138 -3.97 -11.77 -15.78
C TRP A 138 -2.55 -11.44 -15.32
N TYR A 139 -1.54 -12.07 -15.94
CA TYR A 139 -0.15 -11.83 -15.62
C TYR A 139 0.26 -10.38 -15.90
N GLY A 140 -0.11 -9.84 -17.06
CA GLY A 140 0.14 -8.45 -17.41
C GLY A 140 -0.50 -7.48 -16.42
N TYR A 141 -1.76 -7.70 -16.04
CA TYR A 141 -2.44 -6.88 -15.03
C TYR A 141 -1.73 -6.95 -13.68
N MET A 142 -1.42 -8.15 -13.19
CA MET A 142 -0.76 -8.35 -11.90
C MET A 142 0.64 -7.70 -11.88
N LYS A 143 1.41 -7.86 -12.96
CA LYS A 143 2.73 -7.25 -13.11
C LYS A 143 2.65 -5.73 -13.15
N ASP A 144 1.82 -5.16 -14.02
CA ASP A 144 1.82 -3.71 -14.25
C ASP A 144 1.09 -2.94 -13.12
N ALA A 145 -0.05 -3.47 -12.66
CA ALA A 145 -0.90 -2.77 -11.69
C ALA A 145 -0.42 -2.89 -10.24
N ILE A 146 0.29 -3.98 -9.90
CA ILE A 146 0.72 -4.23 -8.52
C ILE A 146 2.24 -4.20 -8.42
N VAL A 147 2.93 -5.03 -9.20
CA VAL A 147 4.39 -5.19 -9.05
C VAL A 147 5.12 -3.91 -9.44
N GLU A 148 4.88 -3.38 -10.64
CA GLU A 148 5.54 -2.14 -11.09
C GLU A 148 5.08 -0.90 -10.31
N ALA A 149 3.80 -0.83 -9.92
CA ALA A 149 3.30 0.27 -9.10
C ALA A 149 4.01 0.32 -7.73
N VAL A 150 4.13 -0.83 -7.05
CA VAL A 150 4.74 -0.92 -5.71
C VAL A 150 6.27 -0.79 -5.80
N ILE A 151 6.91 -1.50 -6.72
CA ILE A 151 8.37 -1.45 -6.87
C ILE A 151 8.81 -0.10 -7.41
N GLY A 152 8.27 0.30 -8.56
CA GLY A 152 8.70 1.47 -9.31
C GLY A 152 8.38 2.78 -8.61
N LYS A 153 7.19 2.89 -8.00
CA LYS A 153 6.77 4.11 -7.32
C LYS A 153 7.18 4.09 -5.85
N ASP A 154 6.70 3.13 -5.06
CA ASP A 154 6.82 3.25 -3.61
C ASP A 154 8.21 2.90 -3.08
N ILE A 155 8.84 1.84 -3.58
CA ILE A 155 10.12 1.41 -3.04
C ILE A 155 11.26 2.26 -3.59
N LEU A 156 11.31 2.52 -4.90
CA LEU A 156 12.36 3.34 -5.50
C LEU A 156 12.31 4.81 -5.06
N HIS A 157 11.12 5.39 -4.80
CA HIS A 157 11.03 6.79 -4.36
C HIS A 157 11.25 6.95 -2.86
N ASN A 158 10.74 6.05 -2.02
CA ASN A 158 10.80 6.22 -0.56
C ASN A 158 12.06 5.61 0.08
N HIS A 159 12.62 4.56 -0.51
CA HIS A 159 13.92 4.04 -0.10
C HIS A 159 14.97 4.57 -1.07
N ARG A 160 16.06 5.16 -0.55
CA ARG A 160 17.26 5.49 -1.32
C ARG A 160 17.96 4.21 -1.78
N LEU A 161 17.30 3.42 -2.62
CA LEU A 161 17.87 2.23 -3.22
C LEU A 161 18.99 2.70 -4.13
N THR A 162 20.21 2.44 -3.67
CA THR A 162 21.43 2.88 -4.35
C THR A 162 21.57 2.22 -5.72
N LYS A 163 20.92 1.06 -5.93
CA LYS A 163 20.98 0.27 -7.17
C LYS A 163 19.61 -0.37 -7.51
N PRO A 164 18.71 0.36 -8.19
CA PRO A 164 17.39 -0.14 -8.61
C PRO A 164 17.45 -1.42 -9.46
N ALA A 165 18.46 -1.55 -10.32
CA ALA A 165 18.63 -2.73 -11.17
C ALA A 165 18.93 -4.01 -10.34
N LEU A 166 19.74 -3.89 -9.29
CA LEU A 166 20.03 -4.98 -8.37
C LEU A 166 18.78 -5.40 -7.60
N PHE A 167 17.94 -4.43 -7.22
CA PHE A 167 16.65 -4.70 -6.58
C PHE A 167 15.72 -5.51 -7.48
N ARG A 168 15.58 -5.12 -8.75
CA ARG A 168 14.75 -5.87 -9.69
C ARG A 168 15.25 -7.28 -9.90
N GLN A 169 16.56 -7.47 -10.09
CA GLN A 169 17.15 -8.81 -10.21
C GLN A 169 16.91 -9.66 -8.95
N ALA A 170 17.09 -9.09 -7.75
CA ALA A 170 16.84 -9.81 -6.50
C ALA A 170 15.36 -10.16 -6.32
N PHE A 171 14.45 -9.23 -6.63
CA PHE A 171 13.01 -9.46 -6.58
C PHE A 171 12.59 -10.56 -7.56
N GLU A 172 13.08 -10.51 -8.79
CA GLU A 172 12.84 -11.54 -9.81
C GLU A 172 13.35 -12.91 -9.35
N ILE A 173 14.58 -13.00 -8.83
CA ILE A 173 15.10 -14.25 -8.25
C ILE A 173 14.17 -14.75 -7.14
N LEU A 174 13.76 -13.90 -6.20
CA LEU A 174 12.87 -14.30 -5.10
C LEU A 174 11.50 -14.78 -5.59
N CYS A 175 10.96 -14.20 -6.67
CA CYS A 175 9.73 -14.67 -7.30
C CYS A 175 9.87 -16.08 -7.91
N HIS A 176 11.06 -16.46 -8.38
CA HIS A 176 11.32 -17.81 -8.91
C HIS A 176 11.51 -18.89 -7.83
N TYR A 177 11.73 -18.49 -6.58
CA TYR A 177 11.96 -19.41 -5.46
C TYR A 177 10.95 -19.16 -4.32
N PRO A 178 9.64 -19.28 -4.61
CA PRO A 178 8.62 -19.07 -3.60
C PRO A 178 8.72 -20.10 -2.48
N ALA A 179 8.61 -19.66 -1.23
CA ALA A 179 8.66 -20.51 -0.03
C ALA A 179 9.90 -21.42 0.09
N GLN A 180 10.97 -21.15 -0.66
CA GLN A 180 12.22 -21.89 -0.62
C GLN A 180 13.31 -21.07 0.09
N GLU A 181 14.14 -21.75 0.89
CA GLU A 181 15.32 -21.13 1.47
C GLU A 181 16.41 -21.01 0.40
N ILE A 182 16.82 -19.77 0.09
CA ILE A 182 17.96 -19.50 -0.78
C ILE A 182 19.17 -19.16 0.09
N SER A 183 20.29 -19.84 -0.15
CA SER A 183 21.55 -19.47 0.48
C SER A 183 22.06 -18.13 -0.04
N TYR A 184 22.60 -17.31 0.88
CA TYR A 184 23.13 -15.98 0.55
C TYR A 184 24.15 -16.02 -0.60
N THR A 185 25.00 -17.05 -0.65
CA THR A 185 25.99 -17.27 -1.71
C THR A 185 25.36 -17.56 -3.08
N LYS A 186 24.27 -18.33 -3.12
CA LYS A 186 23.54 -18.62 -4.37
C LYS A 186 22.85 -17.36 -4.89
N LEU A 187 22.27 -16.57 -4.00
CA LEU A 187 21.65 -15.28 -4.33
C LEU A 187 22.69 -14.31 -4.89
N LEU A 188 23.84 -14.16 -4.24
CA LEU A 188 24.96 -13.34 -4.73
C LEU A 188 25.49 -13.81 -6.09
N GLY A 189 25.56 -15.13 -6.32
CA GLY A 189 26.05 -15.68 -7.59
C GLY A 189 25.13 -15.42 -8.78
N GLN A 190 23.84 -15.17 -8.54
CA GLN A 190 22.85 -14.84 -9.57
C GLN A 190 22.71 -13.33 -9.80
N LEU A 191 23.19 -12.50 -8.89
CA LEU A 191 23.16 -11.05 -9.02
C LEU A 191 24.35 -10.55 -9.85
N GLN A 192 24.08 -9.87 -10.96
CA GLN A 192 25.10 -9.31 -11.83
C GLN A 192 25.47 -7.89 -11.37
N ASP A 193 26.36 -7.78 -10.38
CA ASP A 193 26.88 -6.48 -9.97
C ASP A 193 28.33 -6.55 -9.42
N LYS A 194 29.20 -5.71 -10.00
CA LYS A 194 30.62 -5.60 -9.62
C LYS A 194 30.78 -4.47 -8.60
N GLY A 195 30.74 -4.78 -7.32
CA GLY A 195 31.17 -3.86 -6.25
C GLY A 195 30.37 -3.97 -4.94
N ASN A 196 30.97 -3.49 -3.85
CA ASN A 196 30.58 -3.59 -2.43
C ASN A 196 29.09 -3.93 -2.18
N THR A 197 28.78 -5.22 -2.26
CA THR A 197 27.43 -5.76 -2.44
C THR A 197 26.67 -5.88 -1.12
N ASP A 198 27.33 -6.03 0.03
CA ASP A 198 26.66 -6.42 1.28
C ASP A 198 25.64 -5.38 1.79
N LEU A 199 26.01 -4.08 1.85
CA LEU A 199 25.09 -3.06 2.37
C LEU A 199 23.97 -2.73 1.36
N ALA A 200 24.31 -2.74 0.07
CA ALA A 200 23.34 -2.53 -1.00
C ALA A 200 22.35 -3.70 -1.07
N LEU A 201 22.84 -4.93 -0.96
CA LEU A 201 22.06 -6.15 -0.96
C LEU A 201 21.20 -6.26 0.30
N HIS A 202 21.73 -5.95 1.48
CA HIS A 202 20.94 -5.91 2.71
C HIS A 202 19.75 -4.93 2.59
N ARG A 203 19.98 -3.72 2.08
CA ARG A 203 18.92 -2.73 1.85
C ARG A 203 17.94 -3.20 0.77
N THR A 204 18.44 -3.84 -0.28
CA THR A 204 17.64 -4.45 -1.34
C THR A 204 16.75 -5.57 -0.80
N LEU A 205 17.28 -6.48 0.01
CA LEU A 205 16.54 -7.57 0.64
C LEU A 205 15.49 -7.05 1.62
N HIS A 206 15.83 -6.03 2.42
CA HIS A 206 14.85 -5.36 3.28
C HIS A 206 13.72 -4.73 2.45
N GLY A 207 14.04 -4.07 1.33
CA GLY A 207 13.03 -3.59 0.38
C GLY A 207 12.21 -4.73 -0.22
N CYS A 208 12.83 -5.87 -0.54
CA CYS A 208 12.15 -7.04 -1.12
C CYS A 208 11.23 -7.69 -0.09
N LEU A 209 11.57 -7.70 1.21
CA LEU A 209 10.69 -8.17 2.27
C LEU A 209 9.49 -7.23 2.47
N SER A 210 9.72 -5.92 2.38
CA SER A 210 8.64 -4.93 2.34
C SER A 210 7.73 -5.12 1.11
N ALA A 211 8.32 -5.41 -0.06
CA ALA A 211 7.59 -5.74 -1.29
C ALA A 211 6.87 -7.08 -1.19
N ALA A 212 7.48 -8.11 -0.61
CA ALA A 212 6.94 -9.46 -0.47
C ALA A 212 5.78 -9.51 0.53
N ARG A 213 5.73 -8.61 1.52
CA ARG A 213 4.53 -8.38 2.34
C ARG A 213 3.35 -7.85 1.52
N VAL A 214 3.61 -7.16 0.40
CA VAL A 214 2.58 -6.74 -0.57
C VAL A 214 2.33 -7.84 -1.61
N ALA A 215 3.35 -8.62 -1.96
CA ALA A 215 3.32 -9.68 -2.98
C ALA A 215 3.09 -11.10 -2.44
N LYS A 216 2.51 -11.26 -1.24
CA LYS A 216 2.19 -12.57 -0.62
C LYS A 216 1.25 -13.46 -1.48
N VAL A 217 0.76 -12.93 -2.59
CA VAL A 217 -0.14 -13.53 -3.57
C VAL A 217 0.60 -14.24 -4.72
N PHE A 218 1.83 -13.86 -5.05
CA PHE A 218 2.48 -14.33 -6.28
C PHE A 218 3.19 -15.68 -6.16
N THR A 219 3.38 -16.18 -4.94
CA THR A 219 4.33 -17.26 -4.68
C THR A 219 3.75 -18.67 -4.82
N GLU A 220 2.43 -18.84 -4.90
CA GLU A 220 1.85 -20.20 -5.01
C GLU A 220 1.39 -20.55 -6.44
N GLY A 221 1.17 -19.56 -7.31
CA GLY A 221 0.61 -19.78 -8.66
C GLY A 221 1.62 -19.88 -9.81
N LEU A 222 2.85 -19.42 -9.62
CA LEU A 222 3.88 -19.44 -10.68
C LEU A 222 4.72 -20.74 -10.71
N ALA A 223 4.47 -21.67 -9.78
CA ALA A 223 5.23 -22.93 -9.70
C ALA A 223 4.79 -23.99 -10.73
N GLU A 224 3.73 -23.76 -11.50
CA GLU A 224 3.22 -24.74 -12.50
C GLU A 224 3.15 -24.25 -13.95
N SER A 225 3.57 -23.02 -14.26
CA SER A 225 3.76 -22.59 -15.65
C SER A 225 5.22 -22.75 -16.06
N GLU A 226 5.64 -23.99 -16.36
CA GLU A 226 6.88 -24.23 -17.11
C GLU A 226 6.76 -23.61 -18.52
N PHE A 227 7.49 -22.51 -18.77
CA PHE A 227 8.23 -22.22 -20.00
C PHE A 227 9.33 -21.19 -19.73
#